data_AF-A0A6L6BP65-F1
#
_entry.id   AF-A0A6L6BP65-F1
#
_cell.length_a   1.000
_cell.length_b   1.000
_cell.length_c   1.000
_cell.angle_alpha   90.00
_cell.angle_beta   90.00
_cell.angle_gamma   90.00
#
_symmetry.space_group_name_H-M   'P 1'
#
loop_
_entity.id
_entity.type
_entity.pdbx_description
1 polymer ?
#
loop_
_entity_poly.entity_id
_entity_poly.type
_entity_poly.pdbx_seq_one_letter_code
_entity_poly.pdbx_strand_id
1 'polypeptide(L)'
;DPAAMAGLASVFVYEHRSSEPPPAPWFPSAEVRKKWRRIESVSRELLQTEQSASLNQHRPPDPTYIAIAHAWAAGEGFAEVVEAEELSGGDFVRTMKQLIDLLRQIATMAPSAQTRSSAEAAAKLLMRGVVAASSSVPGVAP
;
A
#
# COMPACT_ATOMS: atom_id res chain seq x y z
N ASP A 1 0.11 11.67 -8.52
CA ASP A 1 1.36 12.07 -7.84
C ASP A 1 1.90 10.87 -7.04
N PRO A 2 3.14 10.93 -6.54
CA PRO A 2 3.76 9.82 -5.81
C PRO A 2 3.04 9.39 -4.51
N ALA A 3 2.46 10.32 -3.75
CA ALA A 3 1.74 9.96 -2.52
C ALA A 3 0.43 9.23 -2.83
N ALA A 4 -0.30 9.69 -3.85
CA ALA A 4 -1.46 8.98 -4.39
C ALA A 4 -1.10 7.59 -4.95
N MET A 5 0.09 7.44 -5.55
CA MET A 5 0.60 6.15 -6.01
C MET A 5 0.89 5.20 -4.84
N ALA A 6 1.52 5.69 -3.76
CA ALA A 6 1.74 4.91 -2.54
C ALA A 6 0.43 4.43 -1.92
N GLY A 7 -0.52 5.35 -1.74
CA GLY A 7 -1.86 5.03 -1.24
C GLY A 7 -2.54 3.97 -2.09
N LEU A 8 -2.65 4.16 -3.41
CA LEU A 8 -3.34 3.18 -4.26
C LEU A 8 -2.63 1.82 -4.33
N ALA A 9 -1.30 1.76 -4.26
CA ALA A 9 -0.57 0.50 -4.28
C ALA A 9 -0.67 -0.29 -2.96
N SER A 10 -0.99 0.38 -1.84
CA SER A 10 -1.11 -0.28 -0.53
C SER A 10 -2.21 -1.35 -0.50
N VAL A 11 -3.19 -1.26 -1.41
CA VAL A 11 -4.32 -2.18 -1.48
C VAL A 11 -3.94 -3.62 -1.76
N PHE A 12 -2.73 -3.85 -2.25
CA PHE A 12 -2.23 -5.19 -2.58
C PHE A 12 -1.38 -5.82 -1.47
N VAL A 13 -0.97 -5.05 -0.45
CA VAL A 13 -0.03 -5.52 0.58
C VAL A 13 -0.63 -5.50 1.98
N TYR A 14 -1.68 -4.72 2.20
CA TYR A 14 -2.38 -4.67 3.47
C TYR A 14 -3.62 -5.57 3.49
N GLU A 15 -4.00 -5.97 4.70
CA GLU A 15 -5.25 -6.65 5.00
C GLU A 15 -5.77 -6.12 6.32
N HIS A 16 -7.03 -5.68 6.35
CA HIS A 16 -7.72 -5.42 7.59
C HIS A 16 -7.98 -6.73 8.34
N ARG A 17 -7.36 -6.89 9.50
CA ARG A 17 -7.38 -8.12 10.31
C ARG A 17 -8.18 -7.96 11.60
N SER A 18 -9.36 -7.34 11.51
CA SER A 18 -10.30 -7.24 12.63
C SER A 18 -11.52 -8.12 12.41
N SER A 19 -12.12 -8.57 13.52
CA SER A 19 -13.47 -9.15 13.52
C SER A 19 -14.55 -8.10 13.25
N GLU A 20 -14.24 -6.82 13.48
CA GLU A 20 -15.13 -5.71 13.17
C GLU A 20 -15.06 -5.33 11.69
N PRO A 21 -16.18 -4.86 11.10
CA PRO A 21 -16.19 -4.37 9.73
C PRO A 21 -15.10 -3.30 9.51
N PRO A 22 -14.40 -3.32 8.36
CA PRO A 22 -13.43 -2.28 8.04
C PRO A 22 -14.11 -0.90 8.00
N PRO A 23 -13.41 0.17 8.41
CA PRO A 23 -13.91 1.53 8.25
C PRO A 23 -14.15 1.84 6.77
N ALA A 24 -15.01 2.83 6.51
CA ALA A 24 -15.23 3.30 5.15
C ALA A 24 -13.91 3.86 4.58
N PRO A 25 -13.43 3.36 3.42
CA PRO A 25 -12.15 3.78 2.90
C PRO A 25 -12.16 5.25 2.50
N TRP A 26 -11.10 5.94 2.90
CA TRP A 26 -10.81 7.31 2.46
C TRP A 26 -9.95 7.31 1.20
N PHE A 27 -10.14 8.33 0.36
CA PHE A 27 -9.34 8.52 -0.86
C PHE A 27 -8.86 9.97 -0.96
N PRO A 28 -7.60 10.21 -1.34
CA PRO A 28 -7.04 11.56 -1.45
C PRO A 28 -7.63 12.38 -2.62
N SER A 29 -8.29 11.73 -3.58
CA SER A 29 -8.99 12.39 -4.67
C SER A 29 -10.03 11.49 -5.32
N ALA A 30 -10.95 12.11 -6.08
CA ALA A 30 -11.92 11.40 -6.92
C ALA A 30 -11.24 10.48 -7.95
N GLU A 31 -10.08 10.88 -8.48
CA GLU A 31 -9.32 10.07 -9.44
C GLU A 31 -8.72 8.82 -8.80
N VAL A 32 -8.20 8.90 -7.56
CA VAL A 32 -7.75 7.70 -6.84
C VAL A 32 -8.91 6.78 -6.55
N ARG A 33 -10.06 7.31 -6.13
CA ARG A 33 -11.29 6.52 -5.93
C ARG A 33 -11.75 5.81 -7.21
N LYS A 34 -11.68 6.50 -8.35
CA LYS A 34 -12.02 5.93 -9.67
C LYS A 34 -11.07 4.79 -10.05
N LYS A 35 -9.76 4.97 -9.84
CA LYS A 35 -8.76 3.92 -10.09
C LYS A 35 -8.92 2.72 -9.16
N TRP A 36 -9.23 2.95 -7.89
CA TRP A 36 -9.59 1.90 -6.93
C TRP A 36 -10.77 1.05 -7.45
N ARG A 37 -11.88 1.69 -7.86
CA ARG A 37 -13.04 0.95 -8.40
C ARG A 37 -12.69 0.10 -9.62
N ARG A 38 -11.71 0.52 -10.43
CA ARG A 38 -11.22 -0.28 -11.56
C ARG A 38 -10.45 -1.52 -11.09
N ILE A 39 -9.58 -1.38 -10.09
CA ILE A 39 -8.89 -2.52 -9.46
C ILE A 39 -9.91 -3.50 -8.86
N GLU A 40 -10.89 -2.97 -8.13
CA GLU A 40 -11.95 -3.76 -7.52
C GLU A 40 -12.78 -4.52 -8.56
N SER A 41 -13.16 -3.87 -9.67
CA SER A 41 -13.86 -4.53 -10.79
C SER A 41 -13.06 -5.70 -11.36
N VAL A 42 -11.76 -5.48 -11.62
CA VAL A 42 -10.89 -6.54 -12.16
C VAL A 42 -10.74 -7.70 -11.18
N SER A 43 -10.61 -7.42 -9.88
CA SER A 43 -10.59 -8.46 -8.85
C SER A 43 -11.90 -9.25 -8.81
N ARG A 44 -13.06 -8.59 -8.91
CA ARG A 44 -14.37 -9.28 -8.98
C ARG A 44 -14.53 -10.14 -10.23
N GLU A 45 -14.04 -9.69 -11.38
CA GLU A 45 -14.03 -10.47 -12.63
C GLU A 45 -13.11 -11.70 -12.52
N LEU A 46 -11.92 -11.52 -11.93
CA LEU A 46 -10.98 -12.61 -11.66
C LEU A 46 -11.60 -13.64 -10.71
N LEU A 47 -12.27 -13.18 -9.65
CA LEU A 47 -12.92 -14.06 -8.67
C LEU A 47 -13.99 -14.95 -9.31
N GLN A 48 -14.81 -14.39 -10.20
CA GLN A 48 -15.82 -15.15 -10.95
C GLN A 48 -15.17 -16.19 -11.87
N THR A 49 -14.03 -15.85 -12.47
CA THR A 49 -13.27 -16.74 -13.35
C THR A 49 -12.68 -17.90 -12.54
N GLU A 50 -12.06 -17.61 -11.40
CA GLU A 50 -11.51 -18.61 -10.48
C GLU A 50 -12.59 -19.57 -9.97
N GLN A 51 -13.74 -19.04 -9.56
CA GLN A 51 -14.90 -19.84 -9.14
C GLN A 51 -15.39 -20.77 -10.25
N SER A 52 -15.56 -20.24 -11.46
CA SER A 52 -16.02 -21.02 -12.62
C SER A 52 -15.02 -22.13 -12.99
N ALA A 53 -13.73 -21.87 -12.78
CA ALA A 53 -12.66 -22.83 -13.00
C ALA A 53 -12.40 -23.77 -11.79
N SER A 54 -13.17 -23.66 -10.71
CA SER A 54 -12.96 -24.41 -9.44
C SER A 54 -11.55 -24.26 -8.87
N LEU A 55 -10.95 -23.07 -9.02
CA LEU A 55 -9.64 -22.73 -8.47
C LEU A 55 -9.76 -22.14 -7.06
N ASN A 56 -8.64 -22.15 -6.33
CA ASN A 56 -8.51 -21.37 -5.11
C ASN A 56 -8.69 -19.88 -5.44
N GLN A 57 -9.62 -19.25 -4.74
CA GLN A 57 -9.94 -17.84 -4.94
C GLN A 57 -8.83 -16.96 -4.35
N HIS A 58 -8.42 -15.94 -5.09
CA HIS A 58 -7.50 -14.94 -4.56
C HIS A 58 -8.18 -14.11 -3.46
N ARG A 59 -7.36 -13.46 -2.65
CA ARG A 59 -7.83 -12.46 -1.71
C ARG A 59 -8.11 -11.14 -2.44
N PRO A 60 -9.29 -10.51 -2.25
CA PRO A 60 -9.56 -9.19 -2.79
C PRO A 60 -8.58 -8.13 -2.26
N PRO A 61 -8.18 -7.15 -3.08
CA PRO A 61 -7.45 -5.98 -2.60
C PRO A 61 -8.22 -5.23 -1.51
N ASP A 62 -7.51 -4.53 -0.62
CA ASP A 62 -8.10 -3.84 0.55
C ASP A 62 -7.81 -2.32 0.54
N PRO A 63 -8.83 -1.44 0.44
CA PRO A 63 -8.62 0.00 0.33
C PRO A 63 -8.38 0.71 1.67
N THR A 64 -8.45 0.03 2.81
CA THR A 64 -8.42 0.68 4.13
C THR A 64 -7.07 1.33 4.48
N TYR A 65 -5.96 0.82 3.92
CA TYR A 65 -4.63 1.38 4.19
C TYR A 65 -4.25 2.61 3.33
N ILE A 66 -5.13 3.02 2.40
CA ILE A 66 -4.84 4.11 1.44
C ILE A 66 -4.50 5.41 2.18
N ALA A 67 -5.26 5.73 3.24
CA ALA A 67 -5.07 6.96 4.01
C ALA A 67 -3.70 7.00 4.69
N ILE A 68 -3.34 5.92 5.38
CA ILE A 68 -2.06 5.74 6.09
C ILE A 68 -0.88 5.87 5.13
N ALA A 69 -0.89 5.11 4.03
CA ALA A 69 0.19 5.13 3.05
C ALA A 69 0.32 6.48 2.34
N HIS A 70 -0.80 7.14 2.04
CA HIS A 70 -0.80 8.47 1.46
C HIS A 70 -0.22 9.50 2.44
N ALA A 71 -0.72 9.55 3.68
CA ALA A 71 -0.27 10.47 4.73
C ALA A 71 1.23 10.32 5.00
N TRP A 72 1.72 9.09 5.13
CA TRP A 72 3.14 8.83 5.29
C TRP A 72 3.98 9.27 4.08
N ALA A 73 3.51 9.03 2.85
CA ALA A 73 4.21 9.52 1.66
C ALA A 73 4.17 11.06 1.54
N ALA A 74 3.12 11.71 2.04
CA ALA A 74 2.93 13.16 2.05
C ALA A 74 3.78 13.88 3.11
N GLY A 75 4.30 13.16 4.11
CA GLY A 75 5.25 13.70 5.09
C GLY A 75 4.78 13.68 6.54
N GLU A 76 3.57 13.22 6.82
CA GLU A 76 2.99 13.23 8.18
C GLU A 76 3.82 12.47 9.22
N GLY A 77 3.70 12.85 10.49
CA GLY A 77 4.45 12.25 11.59
C GLY A 77 4.06 10.79 11.84
N PHE A 78 4.99 9.97 12.35
CA PHE A 78 4.70 8.57 12.68
C PHE A 78 3.60 8.45 13.75
N ALA A 79 3.64 9.30 14.78
CA ALA A 79 2.63 9.29 15.84
C ALA A 79 1.22 9.56 15.28
N GLU A 80 1.09 10.59 14.43
CA GLU A 80 -0.18 10.97 13.78
C GLU A 80 -0.75 9.86 12.90
N VAL A 81 0.13 9.18 12.16
CA VAL A 81 -0.27 8.12 11.22
C VAL A 81 -0.68 6.83 11.94
N VAL A 82 -0.10 6.54 13.11
CA VAL A 82 -0.36 5.30 13.85
C VAL A 82 -1.51 5.42 14.86
N GLU A 83 -1.71 6.61 15.45
CA GLU A 83 -2.85 6.85 16.36
C GLU A 83 -4.21 6.72 15.66
N ALA A 84 -4.27 7.00 14.36
CA ALA A 84 -5.53 7.00 13.62
C ALA A 84 -6.18 5.62 13.46
N GLU A 85 -5.43 4.52 13.58
CA GLU A 85 -5.83 3.21 13.01
C GLU A 85 -5.51 2.01 13.94
N GLU A 86 -5.29 2.24 15.23
CA GLU A 86 -4.92 1.21 16.24
C GLU A 86 -3.76 0.28 15.79
N LEU A 87 -2.95 0.75 14.86
CA LEU A 87 -1.94 -0.05 14.19
C LEU A 87 -0.73 -0.22 15.11
N SER A 88 -0.16 -1.43 15.21
CA SER A 88 1.11 -1.57 15.91
C SER A 88 2.24 -0.93 15.09
N GLY A 89 3.22 -0.30 15.75
CA GLY A 89 4.39 0.25 15.05
C GLY A 89 5.17 -0.80 14.23
N GLY A 90 5.14 -2.06 14.68
CA GLY A 90 5.73 -3.18 13.96
C GLY A 90 4.98 -3.50 12.65
N ASP A 91 3.65 -3.54 12.70
CA ASP A 91 2.81 -3.78 11.52
C ASP A 91 2.90 -2.64 10.52
N PHE A 92 3.00 -1.40 11.00
CA PHE A 92 3.28 -0.24 10.16
C PHE A 92 4.58 -0.42 9.36
N VAL A 93 5.69 -0.66 10.06
CA VAL A 93 7.00 -0.82 9.41
C VAL A 93 7.00 -1.99 8.43
N ARG A 94 6.38 -3.12 8.81
CA ARG A 94 6.27 -4.30 7.96
C ARG A 94 5.50 -4.00 6.67
N THR A 95 4.33 -3.38 6.79
CA THR A 95 3.47 -3.05 5.66
C THR A 95 4.15 -2.03 4.74
N MET A 96 4.82 -1.02 5.30
CA MET A 96 5.59 -0.04 4.50
C MET A 96 6.72 -0.69 3.72
N LYS A 97 7.44 -1.65 4.30
CA LYS A 97 8.48 -2.40 3.57
C LYS A 97 7.90 -3.20 2.40
N GLN A 98 6.80 -3.93 2.62
CA GLN A 98 6.11 -4.65 1.56
C GLN A 98 5.63 -3.70 0.44
N LEU A 99 5.09 -2.55 0.82
CA LEU A 99 4.65 -1.52 -0.13
C LEU A 99 5.83 -0.96 -0.94
N ILE A 100 6.94 -0.63 -0.30
CA ILE A 100 8.16 -0.14 -0.96
C ILE A 100 8.68 -1.17 -1.97
N ASP A 101 8.71 -2.45 -1.60
CA ASP A 101 9.19 -3.51 -2.48
C ASP A 101 8.26 -3.70 -3.68
N LEU A 102 6.93 -3.67 -3.47
CA LEU A 102 5.96 -3.68 -4.58
C LEU A 102 6.15 -2.47 -5.51
N LEU A 103 6.32 -1.27 -4.95
CA LEU A 103 6.52 -0.06 -5.74
C LEU A 103 7.81 -0.12 -6.57
N ARG A 104 8.89 -0.74 -6.06
CA ARG A 104 10.13 -0.99 -6.82
C ARG A 104 9.93 -1.97 -7.97
N GLN A 105 9.11 -3.00 -7.77
CA GLN A 105 8.74 -3.92 -8.86
C GLN A 105 7.93 -3.19 -9.94
N ILE A 106 6.94 -2.38 -9.56
CA ILE A 106 6.18 -1.53 -10.48
C ILE A 106 7.09 -0.55 -11.22
N ALA A 107 8.04 0.08 -10.51
CA ALA A 107 9.03 0.98 -11.09
C ALA A 107 9.90 0.33 -12.18
N THR A 108 10.05 -1.00 -12.14
CA THR A 108 10.84 -1.77 -13.11
C THR A 108 9.97 -2.28 -14.26
N MET A 109 8.76 -2.77 -13.94
CA MET A 109 7.96 -3.59 -14.86
C MET A 109 6.79 -2.86 -15.52
N ALA A 110 6.37 -1.70 -15.00
CA ALA A 110 5.18 -1.03 -15.54
C ALA A 110 5.41 -0.58 -16.99
N PRO A 111 4.43 -0.78 -17.91
CA PRO A 111 4.60 -0.42 -19.32
C PRO A 111 4.73 1.10 -19.52
N SER A 112 4.03 1.90 -18.71
CA SER A 112 4.07 3.36 -18.76
C SER A 112 5.29 3.92 -18.00
N ALA A 113 6.08 4.75 -18.68
CA ALA A 113 7.20 5.47 -18.06
C ALA A 113 6.77 6.40 -16.92
N GLN A 114 5.61 7.05 -17.07
CA GLN A 114 5.02 7.91 -16.03
C GLN A 114 4.71 7.09 -14.77
N THR A 115 4.15 5.88 -14.93
CA THR A 115 3.86 4.98 -13.81
C THR A 115 5.15 4.53 -13.13
N ARG A 116 6.17 4.16 -13.92
CA ARG A 116 7.49 3.77 -13.37
C ARG A 116 8.10 4.87 -12.51
N SER A 117 8.16 6.09 -13.05
CA SER A 117 8.70 7.25 -12.34
C SER A 117 7.91 7.58 -11.08
N SER A 118 6.57 7.54 -11.13
CA SER A 118 5.73 7.79 -9.96
C SER A 118 5.90 6.73 -8.88
N ALA A 119 6.09 5.47 -9.25
CA ALA A 119 6.32 4.37 -8.32
C ALA A 119 7.70 4.47 -7.65
N GLU A 120 8.73 4.81 -8.43
CA GLU A 120 10.08 5.03 -7.91
C GLU A 120 10.11 6.19 -6.90
N ALA A 121 9.45 7.31 -7.23
CA ALA A 121 9.33 8.45 -6.33
C ALA A 121 8.55 8.08 -5.06
N ALA A 122 7.46 7.32 -5.18
CA ALA A 122 6.67 6.86 -4.04
C ALA A 122 7.51 5.99 -3.08
N ALA A 123 8.27 5.03 -3.62
CA ALA A 123 9.15 4.18 -2.83
C ALA A 123 10.19 4.99 -2.03
N LYS A 124 10.74 6.07 -2.63
CA LYS A 124 11.66 6.98 -1.95
C LYS A 124 10.99 7.75 -0.81
N LEU A 125 9.77 8.26 -1.02
CA LEU A 125 9.02 9.01 0.01
C LEU A 125 8.67 8.16 1.23
N LEU A 126 8.32 6.88 1.02
CA LEU A 126 7.98 5.96 2.10
C LEU A 126 9.20 5.53 2.93
N MET A 127 10.41 5.56 2.34
CA MET A 127 11.66 5.16 2.98
C MET A 127 12.24 6.27 3.88
N ARG A 128 11.54 6.59 4.98
CA ARG A 128 11.96 7.61 5.94
C ARG A 128 11.69 7.18 7.39
N GLY A 129 12.14 7.98 8.36
CA GLY A 129 11.83 7.81 9.78
C GLY A 129 12.04 6.38 10.31
N VAL A 130 11.06 5.86 11.04
CA VAL A 130 11.08 4.50 11.62
C VAL A 130 11.26 3.39 10.57
N VAL A 131 10.75 3.60 9.34
CA VAL A 131 10.88 2.63 8.24
C VAL A 131 12.35 2.50 7.81
N ALA A 132 13.03 3.64 7.63
CA ALA A 132 14.45 3.67 7.29
C ALA A 132 15.33 3.12 8.44
N ALA A 133 15.07 3.55 9.68
CA ALA A 133 15.82 3.10 10.86
C ALA A 133 15.72 1.59 11.10
N SER A 134 14.59 0.97 10.77
CA SER A 134 14.41 -0.49 10.88
C SER A 134 15.14 -1.31 9.80
N SER A 135 15.76 -0.65 8.83
CA SER A 135 16.49 -1.30 7.73
C SER A 135 18.01 -1.27 7.94
N SER A 136 18.50 -0.43 8.86
CA SER A 136 19.87 -0.48 9.35
C SER A 136 20.00 -1.55 10.43
N VAL A 137 20.63 -2.67 10.11
CA VAL A 137 21.15 -3.58 11.13
C VAL A 137 22.26 -2.82 11.89
N PRO A 138 22.26 -2.75 13.22
CA PRO A 138 23.44 -2.33 13.96
C PRO A 138 24.53 -3.37 13.68
N GLY A 139 25.41 -3.06 12.75
CA GLY A 139 26.57 -3.88 12.45
C GLY A 139 27.52 -3.88 13.64
N VAL A 140 27.76 -5.06 14.19
CA VAL A 140 28.93 -5.38 15.02
C VAL A 140 30.17 -4.83 14.30
N ALA A 141 30.88 -3.90 14.96
CA ALA A 141 32.13 -3.36 14.45
C ALA A 141 33.19 -4.48 14.36
N PRO A 142 34.09 -4.45 13.35
CA PRO A 142 35.22 -5.36 13.27
C PRO A 142 36.21 -5.17 14.44
#